data_AF-A0A426TZF8-F1
#
_entry.id   AF-A0A426TZF8-F1
#
_cell.length_a   1.000
_cell.length_b   1.000
_cell.length_c   1.000
_cell.angle_alpha   90.00
_cell.angle_beta   90.00
_cell.angle_gamma   90.00
#
_symmetry.space_group_name_H-M   'P 1'
#
loop_
_entity.id
_entity.type
_entity.pdbx_description
1 polymer ?
#
loop_
_entity_poly.entity_id
_entity_poly.type
_entity_poly.pdbx_seq_one_letter_code
_entity_poly.pdbx_strand_id
1 'polypeptide(L)'
;MASTTFASSTVAMRALWRCLGRRPALGIGDEFVNTKQKDIMAKTINILVVHGPNLNLLGKRDRDKYGSLTLGEINAEISRLAAQLGVEVDFFQSNHEGALIDYFQLDASRAAAGVLINPGALIRYAYSFRQALVDLGKPVMEIHMSDIAKTGVNKQVNVLDDVRIGQVTGLKERSYYEGLQQLVDYIVQQRA
;
A
#
# COMPACT_ATOMS: atom_id res chain seq x y z
N MET A 1 -22.04 60.65 -22.42
CA MET A 1 -20.70 60.07 -22.27
C MET A 1 -20.87 58.55 -22.35
N ALA A 2 -20.80 58.00 -23.57
CA ALA A 2 -19.74 57.06 -24.04
C ALA A 2 -19.76 55.72 -23.26
N SER A 3 -20.40 54.67 -23.81
CA SER A 3 -19.81 53.56 -24.61
C SER A 3 -19.06 52.55 -23.72
N THR A 4 -19.13 51.21 -23.85
CA THR A 4 -19.28 50.36 -25.04
C THR A 4 -19.65 48.93 -24.58
N THR A 5 -20.48 48.24 -25.35
CA THR A 5 -20.88 46.84 -25.27
C THR A 5 -19.88 45.94 -26.00
N PHE A 6 -19.62 44.70 -25.55
CA PHE A 6 -19.25 43.59 -26.44
C PHE A 6 -19.66 42.24 -25.82
N ALA A 7 -20.63 41.59 -26.46
CA ALA A 7 -20.96 40.18 -26.29
C ALA A 7 -20.57 39.48 -27.61
N SER A 8 -19.84 38.36 -27.52
CA SER A 8 -19.44 37.56 -28.69
C SER A 8 -20.22 36.26 -28.70
N SER A 9 -20.91 36.06 -29.81
CA SER A 9 -21.76 34.94 -30.20
C SER A 9 -20.94 33.78 -30.77
N THR A 10 -21.26 32.54 -30.38
CA THR A 10 -20.93 31.35 -31.19
C THR A 10 -22.07 30.34 -31.11
N VAL A 11 -23.18 30.70 -31.74
CA VAL A 11 -24.23 29.77 -32.18
C VAL A 11 -24.43 30.04 -33.67
N ALA A 12 -23.72 29.30 -34.52
CA ALA A 12 -24.08 29.04 -35.92
C ALA A 12 -22.94 28.27 -36.60
N MET A 13 -22.96 26.94 -36.55
CA MET A 13 -22.34 26.11 -37.60
C MET A 13 -22.88 24.67 -37.52
N ARG A 14 -24.17 24.53 -37.82
CA ARG A 14 -24.81 23.26 -38.21
C ARG A 14 -25.71 23.53 -39.42
N ALA A 15 -25.12 23.57 -40.60
CA ALA A 15 -25.78 23.31 -41.88
C ALA A 15 -24.73 23.36 -43.00
N LEU A 16 -24.88 22.50 -44.00
CA LEU A 16 -24.04 22.31 -45.19
C LEU A 16 -22.79 21.42 -45.02
N TRP A 17 -23.02 20.10 -45.01
CA TRP A 17 -22.08 19.18 -45.65
C TRP A 17 -22.84 18.09 -46.40
N ARG A 18 -23.20 18.41 -47.65
CA ARG A 18 -23.58 17.43 -48.69
C ARG A 18 -22.78 17.78 -49.94
N CYS A 19 -22.32 16.73 -50.61
CA CYS A 19 -21.62 16.73 -51.90
C CYS A 19 -20.16 17.23 -51.88
N LEU A 20 -19.23 16.30 -51.60
CA LEU A 20 -18.21 15.83 -52.55
C LEU A 20 -17.21 14.97 -51.76
N GLY A 21 -17.11 13.70 -52.15
CA GLY A 21 -16.25 12.73 -51.49
C GLY A 21 -14.77 13.05 -51.67
N ARG A 22 -14.06 13.18 -50.54
CA ARG A 22 -12.66 12.80 -50.29
C ARG A 22 -12.31 13.25 -48.87
N ARG A 23 -12.04 12.29 -47.96
CA ARG A 23 -11.38 12.59 -46.67
C ARG A 23 -9.87 12.66 -46.92
N PRO A 24 -9.15 13.70 -46.51
CA PRO A 24 -7.73 13.58 -46.18
C PRO A 24 -7.63 12.91 -44.81
N ALA A 25 -6.75 11.92 -44.69
CA ALA A 25 -6.35 11.37 -43.40
C ALA A 25 -5.47 12.41 -42.68
N LEU A 26 -6.05 13.09 -41.71
CA LEU A 26 -5.31 13.83 -40.68
C LEU A 26 -5.74 13.26 -39.35
N GLY A 27 -4.91 12.33 -38.85
CA GLY A 27 -4.99 11.84 -37.48
C GLY A 27 -4.59 12.97 -36.54
N ILE A 28 -5.59 13.68 -36.03
CA ILE A 28 -5.47 14.56 -34.88
C ILE A 28 -6.38 13.93 -33.83
N GLY A 29 -5.76 13.29 -32.84
CA GLY A 29 -6.47 12.65 -31.74
C GLY A 29 -5.49 11.80 -30.96
N ASP A 30 -5.28 12.20 -29.71
CA ASP A 30 -4.62 11.44 -28.62
C ASP A 30 -3.17 11.84 -28.28
N GLU A 31 -2.91 13.14 -28.14
CA GLU A 31 -1.72 13.64 -27.44
C GLU A 31 -2.05 14.56 -26.25
N PHE A 32 -3.14 14.25 -25.56
CA PHE A 32 -3.42 14.77 -24.21
C PHE A 32 -3.58 13.61 -23.23
N VAL A 33 -2.58 12.72 -23.18
CA VAL A 33 -2.35 11.95 -21.95
C VAL A 33 -1.90 12.98 -20.92
N ASN A 34 -2.85 13.40 -20.07
CA ASN A 34 -2.68 14.34 -18.98
C ASN A 34 -1.34 14.09 -18.26
N THR A 35 -0.43 15.08 -18.27
CA THR A 35 0.89 14.99 -17.64
C THR A 35 0.77 14.61 -16.16
N LYS A 36 -0.30 15.03 -15.47
CA LYS A 36 -0.60 14.55 -14.11
C LYS A 36 -0.92 13.05 -14.05
N GLN A 37 -1.65 12.52 -15.02
CA GLN A 37 -1.89 11.07 -15.10
C GLN A 37 -0.57 10.32 -15.33
N LYS A 38 0.33 10.88 -16.16
CA LYS A 38 1.67 10.33 -16.41
C LYS A 38 2.57 10.40 -15.16
N ASP A 39 2.50 11.49 -14.40
CA ASP A 39 3.27 11.69 -13.15
C ASP A 39 2.72 10.84 -11.99
N ILE A 40 1.39 10.67 -11.92
CA ILE A 40 0.72 9.77 -10.97
C ILE A 40 1.04 8.30 -11.29
N MET A 41 1.19 7.96 -12.57
CA MET A 41 1.65 6.65 -13.04
C MET A 41 3.17 6.47 -12.90
N ALA A 42 3.96 7.55 -12.80
CA ALA A 42 5.42 7.50 -12.72
C ALA A 42 5.98 7.25 -11.31
N LYS A 43 5.17 7.42 -10.26
CA LYS A 43 5.59 7.06 -8.90
C LYS A 43 5.08 5.66 -8.55
N THR A 44 5.94 4.66 -8.73
CA THR A 44 5.71 3.29 -8.28
C THR A 44 5.23 3.29 -6.83
N ILE A 45 4.12 2.59 -6.56
CA ILE A 45 3.63 2.41 -5.20
C ILE A 45 4.66 1.57 -4.46
N ASN A 46 5.21 2.09 -3.36
CA ASN A 46 6.10 1.34 -2.49
C ASN A 46 5.39 0.99 -1.18
N ILE A 47 5.48 -0.27 -0.75
CA ILE A 47 4.92 -0.81 0.48
C ILE A 47 6.05 -1.15 1.46
N LEU A 48 5.96 -0.63 2.68
CA LEU A 48 6.89 -1.01 3.74
C LEU A 48 6.38 -2.28 4.43
N VAL A 49 7.18 -3.34 4.40
CA VAL A 49 6.92 -4.61 5.08
C VAL A 49 7.73 -4.69 6.37
N VAL A 50 7.04 -4.82 7.50
CA VAL A 50 7.64 -4.73 8.83
C VAL A 50 7.44 -6.02 9.60
N HIS A 51 8.53 -6.53 10.14
CA HIS A 51 8.57 -7.73 10.97
C HIS A 51 9.05 -7.40 12.38
N GLY A 52 8.16 -7.58 13.35
CA GLY A 52 8.45 -7.37 14.75
C GLY A 52 9.31 -8.47 15.39
N PRO A 53 9.33 -8.52 16.72
CA PRO A 53 10.24 -9.39 17.47
C PRO A 53 10.03 -10.88 17.22
N ASN A 54 11.14 -11.63 17.26
CA ASN A 54 11.27 -13.08 17.09
C ASN A 54 10.99 -13.62 15.67
N LEU A 55 10.56 -12.80 14.72
CA LEU A 55 10.29 -13.27 13.35
C LEU A 55 11.58 -13.61 12.59
N ASN A 56 12.73 -13.08 13.02
CA ASN A 56 14.06 -13.48 12.54
C ASN A 56 14.41 -14.96 12.83
N LEU A 57 13.65 -15.63 13.71
CA LEU A 57 13.84 -17.03 14.08
C LEU A 57 12.96 -18.00 13.28
N LEU A 58 12.13 -17.50 12.34
CA LEU A 58 11.38 -18.36 11.42
C LEU A 58 12.33 -19.30 10.67
N GLY A 59 11.92 -20.56 10.51
CA GLY A 59 12.71 -21.64 9.91
C GLY A 59 13.86 -22.18 10.78
N LYS A 60 14.17 -21.57 11.93
CA LYS A 60 15.25 -22.00 12.86
C LYS A 60 14.75 -22.70 14.13
N ARG A 61 13.44 -22.64 14.39
CA ARG A 61 12.80 -23.33 15.52
C ARG A 61 12.35 -24.73 15.11
N ASP A 62 11.88 -25.51 16.08
CA ASP A 62 11.32 -26.84 15.86
C ASP A 62 10.35 -26.83 14.66
N ARG A 63 10.77 -27.49 13.58
CA ARG A 63 10.15 -27.40 12.24
C ARG A 63 8.73 -27.96 12.26
N ASP A 64 8.49 -28.96 13.12
CA ASP A 64 7.20 -29.64 13.22
C ASP A 64 6.12 -28.73 13.84
N LYS A 65 6.53 -27.73 14.61
CA LYS A 65 5.61 -26.81 15.30
C LYS A 65 5.43 -25.46 14.59
N TYR A 66 6.46 -24.96 13.91
CA TYR A 66 6.48 -23.58 13.39
C TYR A 66 6.62 -23.47 11.87
N GLY A 67 6.75 -24.60 11.16
CA GLY A 67 7.00 -24.64 9.73
C GLY A 67 8.48 -24.46 9.38
N SER A 68 8.82 -24.69 8.12
CA SER A 68 10.22 -24.65 7.64
C SER A 68 10.62 -23.34 6.97
N LEU A 69 9.67 -22.47 6.63
CA LEU A 69 9.97 -21.24 5.91
C LEU A 69 10.72 -20.25 6.81
N THR A 70 11.85 -19.79 6.30
CA THR A 70 12.63 -18.70 6.86
C THR A 70 12.01 -17.35 6.51
N LEU A 71 12.37 -16.32 7.27
CA LEU A 71 11.94 -14.95 6.95
C LEU A 71 12.46 -14.50 5.57
N GLY A 72 13.64 -14.94 5.15
CA GLY A 72 14.19 -14.62 3.84
C GLY A 72 13.38 -15.21 2.68
N GLU A 73 12.91 -16.45 2.81
CA GLU A 73 12.04 -17.08 1.82
C GLU A 73 10.67 -16.39 1.76
N ILE A 74 10.12 -16.00 2.92
CA ILE A 74 8.88 -15.21 2.97
C ILE A 74 9.07 -13.87 2.24
N ASN A 75 10.17 -13.16 2.48
CA ASN A 75 10.45 -11.88 1.81
C ASN A 75 10.60 -12.07 0.29
N ALA A 76 11.24 -13.15 -0.16
CA ALA A 76 11.37 -13.44 -1.58
C ALA A 76 10.00 -13.65 -2.26
N GLU A 77 9.09 -14.38 -1.62
CA GLU A 77 7.73 -14.57 -2.13
C GLU A 77 6.89 -13.29 -2.09
N ILE A 78 7.05 -12.47 -1.04
CA ILE A 78 6.42 -11.14 -0.97
C ILE A 78 6.90 -10.26 -2.13
N SER A 79 8.20 -10.21 -2.42
CA SER A 79 8.73 -9.45 -3.55
C SER A 79 8.21 -9.96 -4.90
N ARG A 80 8.07 -11.29 -5.05
CA ARG A 80 7.51 -11.90 -6.25
C ARG A 80 6.04 -11.48 -6.45
N LEU A 81 5.24 -11.50 -5.38
CA LEU A 81 3.86 -11.05 -5.43
C LEU A 81 3.77 -9.54 -5.69
N ALA A 82 4.59 -8.73 -5.02
CA ALA A 82 4.64 -7.28 -5.24
C ALA A 82 4.90 -6.93 -6.71
N ALA A 83 5.84 -7.63 -7.35
CA ALA A 83 6.10 -7.48 -8.79
C ALA A 83 4.88 -7.84 -9.66
N GLN A 84 4.12 -8.89 -9.28
CA GLN A 84 2.87 -9.24 -9.97
C GLN A 84 1.78 -8.18 -9.79
N LEU A 85 1.79 -7.47 -8.66
CA LEU A 85 0.87 -6.38 -8.34
C LEU A 85 1.33 -5.02 -8.87
N GLY A 86 2.51 -4.94 -9.49
CA GLY A 86 3.06 -3.69 -10.02
C GLY A 86 3.48 -2.70 -8.94
N VAL A 87 3.89 -3.18 -7.75
CA VAL A 87 4.34 -2.37 -6.63
C VAL A 87 5.76 -2.77 -6.19
N GLU A 88 6.44 -1.86 -5.50
CA GLU A 88 7.72 -2.09 -4.83
C GLU A 88 7.50 -2.41 -3.35
N VAL A 89 8.47 -3.10 -2.75
CA VAL A 89 8.46 -3.42 -1.32
C VAL A 89 9.84 -3.18 -0.70
N ASP A 90 9.83 -2.54 0.47
CA ASP A 90 10.97 -2.46 1.37
C ASP A 90 10.72 -3.33 2.59
N PHE A 91 11.78 -3.94 3.15
CA PHE A 91 11.66 -4.82 4.31
C PHE A 91 12.44 -4.28 5.50
N PHE A 92 11.82 -4.33 6.67
CA PHE A 92 12.49 -4.05 7.93
C PHE A 92 12.11 -5.08 9.01
N GLN A 93 13.10 -5.58 9.74
CA GLN A 93 12.89 -6.49 10.86
C GLN A 93 13.68 -5.99 12.07
N SER A 94 13.05 -5.98 13.25
CA SER A 94 13.78 -5.79 14.49
C SER A 94 13.13 -6.49 15.69
N ASN A 95 13.98 -6.87 16.64
CA ASN A 95 13.58 -7.33 17.97
C ASN A 95 13.40 -6.19 18.97
N HIS A 96 13.84 -4.98 18.61
CA HIS A 96 13.82 -3.82 19.48
C HIS A 96 12.71 -2.87 19.05
N GLU A 97 11.79 -2.56 19.98
CA GLU A 97 10.68 -1.62 19.72
C GLU A 97 11.21 -0.26 19.26
N GLY A 98 12.22 0.28 19.95
CA GLY A 98 12.86 1.55 19.58
C GLY A 98 13.40 1.56 18.14
N ALA A 99 14.00 0.47 17.68
CA ALA A 99 14.52 0.41 16.31
C ALA A 99 13.40 0.42 15.26
N LEU A 100 12.22 -0.15 15.55
CA LEU A 100 11.05 -0.04 14.67
C LEU A 100 10.53 1.40 14.62
N ILE A 101 10.49 2.06 15.78
CA ILE A 101 10.08 3.47 15.90
C ILE A 101 11.04 4.37 15.13
N ASP A 102 12.34 4.24 15.36
CA ASP A 102 13.38 5.00 14.69
C ASP A 102 13.29 4.81 13.17
N TYR A 103 13.05 3.57 12.72
CA TYR A 103 12.87 3.28 11.31
C TYR A 103 11.63 3.97 10.72
N PHE A 104 10.49 4.00 11.42
CA PHE A 104 9.30 4.71 10.96
C PHE A 104 9.48 6.23 10.86
N GLN A 105 10.43 6.79 11.60
CA GLN A 105 10.73 8.21 11.56
C GLN A 105 11.62 8.61 10.38
N LEU A 106 12.33 7.66 9.74
CA LEU A 106 13.16 7.91 8.56
C LEU A 106 12.34 8.35 7.34
N ASP A 107 12.93 9.22 6.51
CA ASP A 107 12.30 9.72 5.28
C ASP A 107 11.93 8.61 4.30
N ALA A 108 12.75 7.56 4.22
CA ALA A 108 12.47 6.38 3.40
C ALA A 108 11.13 5.72 3.78
N SER A 109 10.89 5.51 5.07
CA SER A 109 9.63 4.97 5.58
C SER A 109 8.46 5.92 5.34
N ARG A 110 8.68 7.22 5.48
CA ARG A 110 7.66 8.26 5.21
C ARG A 110 7.29 8.34 3.72
N ALA A 111 8.17 7.91 2.83
CA ALA A 111 7.92 7.86 1.39
C ALA A 111 7.01 6.67 0.97
N ALA A 112 6.87 5.65 1.82
CA ALA A 112 5.99 4.51 1.55
C ALA A 112 4.51 4.95 1.41
N ALA A 113 3.76 4.19 0.60
CA ALA A 113 2.34 4.38 0.38
C ALA A 113 1.48 3.67 1.45
N GLY A 114 2.01 2.64 2.09
CA GLY A 114 1.35 1.88 3.16
C GLY A 114 2.31 0.93 3.87
N VAL A 115 1.85 0.34 4.97
CA VAL A 115 2.63 -0.56 5.81
C VAL A 115 1.94 -1.91 5.94
N LEU A 116 2.60 -2.99 5.55
CA LEU A 116 2.21 -4.37 5.85
C LEU A 116 3.00 -4.82 7.09
N ILE A 117 2.33 -5.13 8.19
CA ILE A 117 3.02 -5.33 9.46
C ILE A 117 2.67 -6.65 10.14
N ASN A 118 3.70 -7.43 10.46
CA ASN A 118 3.61 -8.48 11.46
C ASN A 118 4.29 -7.99 12.75
N PRO A 119 3.54 -7.44 13.71
CA PRO A 119 4.10 -6.83 14.92
C PRO A 119 4.72 -7.87 15.89
N GLY A 120 4.53 -9.17 15.65
CA GLY A 120 4.91 -10.20 16.62
C GLY A 120 4.25 -9.96 17.98
N ALA A 121 5.06 -9.93 19.05
CA ALA A 121 4.56 -9.73 20.40
C ALA A 121 4.14 -8.27 20.72
N LEU A 122 4.43 -7.30 19.85
CA LEU A 122 4.20 -5.87 20.13
C LEU A 122 2.72 -5.47 20.15
N ILE A 123 1.81 -6.34 19.71
CA ILE A 123 0.36 -6.08 19.75
C ILE A 123 -0.19 -5.78 21.15
N ARG A 124 0.51 -6.13 22.24
CA ARG A 124 -0.09 -6.07 23.59
C ARG A 124 0.21 -4.78 24.35
N TYR A 125 1.48 -4.40 24.43
CA TYR A 125 1.95 -3.38 25.38
C TYR A 125 2.76 -2.26 24.71
N ALA A 126 2.96 -2.32 23.39
CA ALA A 126 3.85 -1.41 22.67
C ALA A 126 3.11 -0.13 22.22
N TYR A 127 2.67 0.68 23.20
CA TYR A 127 1.97 1.94 22.90
C TYR A 127 2.87 2.96 22.18
N SER A 128 4.18 2.97 22.46
CA SER A 128 5.14 3.80 21.72
C SER A 128 5.23 3.39 20.25
N PHE A 129 5.28 2.10 19.96
CA PHE A 129 5.19 1.57 18.59
C PHE A 129 3.87 1.91 17.90
N ARG A 130 2.73 1.77 18.60
CA ARG A 130 1.43 2.22 18.11
C ARG A 130 1.48 3.71 17.73
N GLN A 131 2.00 4.57 18.61
CA GLN A 131 2.07 6.01 18.36
C GLN A 131 2.93 6.33 17.15
N ALA A 132 4.06 5.63 16.97
CA ALA A 132 4.91 5.81 15.79
C ALA A 132 4.17 5.47 14.47
N LEU A 133 3.29 4.48 14.47
CA LEU A 133 2.43 4.17 13.30
C LEU A 133 1.37 5.26 13.06
N VAL A 134 0.79 5.82 14.11
CA VAL A 134 -0.12 6.97 14.01
C VAL A 134 0.59 8.17 13.41
N ASP A 135 1.78 8.50 13.91
CA ASP A 135 2.60 9.63 13.45
C ASP A 135 3.16 9.43 12.03
N LEU A 136 3.32 8.18 11.60
CA LEU A 136 3.69 7.82 10.23
C LEU A 136 2.54 8.17 9.25
N GLY A 137 1.28 8.08 9.69
CA GLY A 137 0.12 8.57 8.94
C GLY A 137 -0.17 7.78 7.65
N LYS A 138 0.21 6.50 7.60
CA LYS A 138 0.02 5.62 6.44
C LYS A 138 -1.01 4.53 6.73
N PRO A 139 -1.71 4.01 5.71
CA PRO A 139 -2.56 2.83 5.86
C PRO A 139 -1.74 1.64 6.38
N VAL A 140 -2.21 1.00 7.46
CA VAL A 140 -1.54 -0.14 8.10
C VAL A 140 -2.39 -1.40 7.94
N MET A 141 -1.86 -2.41 7.26
CA MET A 141 -2.44 -3.75 7.23
C MET A 141 -1.70 -4.64 8.23
N GLU A 142 -2.40 -5.09 9.28
CA GLU A 142 -1.83 -5.98 10.28
C GLU A 142 -1.96 -7.44 9.85
N ILE A 143 -0.91 -8.23 10.02
CA ILE A 143 -0.95 -9.66 9.75
C ILE A 143 -0.33 -10.47 10.88
N HIS A 144 -0.82 -11.69 11.06
CA HIS A 144 -0.24 -12.71 11.91
C HIS A 144 -0.24 -14.07 11.22
N MET A 145 0.88 -14.77 11.27
CA MET A 145 0.97 -16.13 10.72
C MET A 145 0.13 -17.12 11.55
N SER A 146 0.05 -16.91 12.87
CA SER A 146 -0.75 -17.73 13.78
C SER A 146 -2.12 -17.11 14.03
N ASP A 147 -3.07 -17.94 14.45
CA ASP A 147 -4.37 -17.47 14.92
C ASP A 147 -4.23 -16.85 16.31
N ILE A 148 -4.18 -15.52 16.37
CA ILE A 148 -3.96 -14.80 17.61
C ILE A 148 -5.11 -14.97 18.60
N ALA A 149 -6.33 -15.27 18.14
CA ALA A 149 -7.51 -15.48 18.99
C ALA A 149 -7.41 -16.78 19.82
N LYS A 150 -6.53 -17.71 19.42
CA LYS A 150 -6.27 -18.99 20.09
C LYS A 150 -5.10 -18.95 21.10
N THR A 151 -4.43 -17.81 21.27
CA THR A 151 -3.19 -17.72 22.06
C THR A 151 -3.37 -17.60 23.59
N GLY A 152 -4.60 -17.63 24.11
CA GLY A 152 -4.90 -17.79 25.54
C GLY A 152 -4.56 -16.60 26.46
N VAL A 153 -3.88 -15.57 25.98
CA VAL A 153 -3.53 -14.37 26.76
C VAL A 153 -4.49 -13.23 26.41
N ASN A 154 -5.00 -12.52 27.43
CA ASN A 154 -6.05 -11.49 27.42
C ASN A 154 -6.37 -10.94 26.01
N LYS A 155 -7.49 -11.39 25.43
CA LYS A 155 -7.81 -11.28 23.99
C LYS A 155 -8.23 -9.86 23.55
N GLN A 156 -8.36 -8.94 24.49
CA GLN A 156 -9.04 -7.65 24.29
C GLN A 156 -8.10 -6.44 24.18
N VAL A 157 -6.78 -6.64 24.14
CA VAL A 157 -5.84 -5.53 24.02
C VAL A 157 -4.89 -5.81 22.87
N ASN A 158 -5.33 -5.46 21.67
CA ASN A 158 -4.41 -5.23 20.56
C ASN A 158 -4.29 -3.72 20.36
N VAL A 159 -3.10 -3.17 20.64
CA VAL A 159 -2.84 -1.73 20.57
C VAL A 159 -2.99 -1.17 19.15
N LEU A 160 -3.05 -2.01 18.12
CA LEU A 160 -3.21 -1.58 16.73
C LEU A 160 -4.67 -1.60 16.23
N ASP A 161 -5.64 -1.98 17.07
CA ASP A 161 -7.04 -2.15 16.67
C ASP A 161 -7.63 -0.91 15.98
N ASP A 162 -7.25 0.28 16.43
CA ASP A 162 -7.73 1.55 15.88
C ASP A 162 -6.82 2.18 14.82
N VAL A 163 -5.59 1.65 14.67
CA VAL A 163 -4.58 2.17 13.71
C VAL A 163 -4.64 1.42 12.38
N ARG A 164 -5.02 0.14 12.40
CA ARG A 164 -5.03 -0.70 11.19
C ARG A 164 -6.29 -0.50 10.34
N ILE A 165 -6.13 -0.64 9.02
CA ILE A 165 -7.25 -0.69 8.07
C ILE A 165 -7.87 -2.09 7.97
N GLY A 166 -7.16 -3.11 8.41
CA GLY A 166 -7.56 -4.51 8.30
C GLY A 166 -6.60 -5.44 9.04
N GLN A 167 -6.99 -6.71 9.18
CA GLN A 167 -6.19 -7.73 9.83
C GLN A 167 -6.32 -9.09 9.13
N VAL A 168 -5.20 -9.78 8.89
CA VAL A 168 -5.17 -11.17 8.40
C VAL A 168 -4.43 -12.06 9.39
N THR A 169 -5.09 -13.10 9.90
CA THR A 169 -4.54 -13.94 10.98
C THR A 169 -4.76 -15.43 10.71
N GLY A 170 -3.79 -16.27 11.09
CA GLY A 170 -3.95 -17.73 11.12
C GLY A 170 -3.74 -18.47 9.79
N LEU A 171 -3.28 -17.81 8.74
CA LEU A 171 -3.02 -18.42 7.42
C LEU A 171 -1.54 -18.75 7.17
N LYS A 172 -0.73 -18.82 8.23
CA LYS A 172 0.73 -19.00 8.16
C LYS A 172 1.36 -17.93 7.24
N GLU A 173 2.28 -18.31 6.36
CA GLU A 173 2.92 -17.40 5.40
C GLU A 173 1.90 -16.71 4.47
N ARG A 174 0.77 -17.37 4.15
CA ARG A 174 -0.26 -16.77 3.28
C ARG A 174 -0.90 -15.54 3.90
N SER A 175 -0.82 -15.36 5.23
CA SER A 175 -1.28 -14.12 5.86
C SER A 175 -0.55 -12.89 5.28
N TYR A 176 0.73 -13.00 4.91
CA TYR A 176 1.45 -11.91 4.26
C TYR A 176 0.92 -11.61 2.86
N TYR A 177 0.62 -12.63 2.07
CA TYR A 177 0.20 -12.49 0.68
C TYR A 177 -1.19 -11.86 0.58
N GLU A 178 -2.14 -12.38 1.36
CA GLU A 178 -3.49 -11.84 1.44
C GLU A 178 -3.48 -10.41 2.00
N GLY A 179 -2.66 -10.15 3.02
CA GLY A 179 -2.49 -8.81 3.57
C GLY A 179 -1.89 -7.82 2.57
N LEU A 180 -0.87 -8.22 1.81
CA LEU A 180 -0.27 -7.37 0.79
C LEU A 180 -1.29 -7.00 -0.29
N GLN A 181 -2.03 -8.00 -0.80
CA GLN A 181 -3.08 -7.78 -1.80
C GLN A 181 -4.11 -6.77 -1.29
N GLN A 182 -4.68 -7.00 -0.10
CA GLN A 182 -5.70 -6.12 0.47
C GLN A 182 -5.19 -4.69 0.70
N LEU A 183 -3.93 -4.55 1.14
CA LEU A 183 -3.32 -3.23 1.31
C LEU A 183 -3.13 -2.50 -0.03
N VAL A 184 -2.65 -3.20 -1.06
CA VAL A 184 -2.49 -2.63 -2.40
C VAL A 184 -3.84 -2.21 -2.98
N ASP A 185 -4.86 -3.09 -2.88
CA ASP A 185 -6.21 -2.80 -3.36
C ASP A 185 -6.79 -1.55 -2.68
N TYR A 186 -6.63 -1.44 -1.36
CA TYR A 186 -7.04 -0.26 -0.59
C TYR A 186 -6.36 1.02 -1.09
N ILE A 187 -5.03 0.99 -1.29
CA ILE A 187 -4.26 2.15 -1.74
C ILE A 187 -4.66 2.57 -3.16
N VAL A 188 -4.86 1.60 -4.06
CA VAL A 188 -5.30 1.87 -5.43
C VAL A 188 -6.69 2.49 -5.45
N GLN A 189 -7.63 1.97 -4.65
CA GLN A 189 -8.99 2.51 -4.54
C GLN A 189 -9.01 3.96 -4.01
N GLN A 190 -8.13 4.32 -3.08
CA GLN A 190 -8.04 5.70 -2.59
C GLN A 190 -7.46 6.71 -3.59
N ARG A 191 -6.76 6.22 -4.63
CA ARG A 191 -6.15 7.06 -5.67
C ARG A 191 -7.05 7.21 -6.91
N ALA A 192 -8.07 6.37 -7.05
CA ALA A 192 -9.06 6.42 -8.12
C ALA A 192 -10.09 7.52 -7.86
#